data_AF-A0A0K8R0G4-F1
#
_entry.id   AF-A0A0K8R0G4-F1
#
_cell.length_a   1.000
_cell.length_b   1.000
_cell.length_c   1.000
_cell.angle_alpha   90.00
_cell.angle_beta   90.00
_cell.angle_gamma   90.00
#
_symmetry.space_group_name_H-M   'P 1'
#
loop_
_entity.id
_entity.type
_entity.pdbx_description
1 polymer ?
#
loop_
_entity_poly.entity_id
_entity_poly.type
_entity_poly.pdbx_seq_one_letter_code
_entity_poly.pdbx_strand_id
1 'polypeptide(L)'
;MKMNFFKPALVAVSAALLVSSCVSTDPDTTGYGDAYILTEIVDGDTLKGLGLHAFSYSEFTSVNVELSGSQGQTYVLQPYMGYSQDYVWTTPLNEYSETLPAAGDYVFNATFRNGEVKTFYDKLYGTVVYPPAITKCEMNASTREVELKWNKVSNADSYNIKLMNDEGDILFVSKVYNNMTEEYRFSKNTDGWLSAAYPANGDSVVVELVAYLLEPATMSNDLQCIGKSKKTIVWKD
;
A
#
# COMPACT_ATOMS: atom_id res chain seq x y z
N MET A 1 68.94 -46.18 33.60
CA MET A 1 69.43 -46.27 32.21
C MET A 1 68.24 -46.29 31.25
N LYS A 2 67.81 -45.12 30.78
CA LYS A 2 67.34 -44.84 29.41
C LYS A 2 67.18 -43.33 29.30
N MET A 3 67.71 -42.82 28.21
CA MET A 3 68.07 -41.44 27.92
C MET A 3 67.09 -40.87 26.88
N ASN A 4 66.95 -39.54 26.91
CA ASN A 4 66.52 -38.64 25.82
C ASN A 4 65.00 -38.59 25.54
N PHE A 5 64.38 -37.48 25.14
CA PHE A 5 64.82 -36.40 24.24
C PHE A 5 64.08 -35.07 24.54
N PHE A 6 64.82 -33.97 24.42
CA PHE A 6 64.33 -32.59 24.23
C PHE A 6 63.42 -32.46 22.99
N LYS A 7 62.38 -31.59 23.04
CA LYS A 7 62.07 -30.60 21.99
C LYS A 7 61.30 -29.38 22.54
N PRO A 8 61.56 -28.16 22.02
CA PRO A 8 60.99 -26.91 22.50
C PRO A 8 59.60 -26.68 21.89
N ALA A 9 58.65 -26.20 22.70
CA ALA A 9 57.37 -25.72 22.19
C ALA A 9 57.52 -24.26 21.76
N LEU A 10 57.43 -24.05 20.45
CA LEU A 10 57.45 -22.78 19.75
C LEU A 10 56.24 -21.94 20.16
N VAL A 11 56.47 -20.75 20.72
CA VAL A 11 55.46 -19.72 20.93
C VAL A 11 55.16 -19.09 19.57
N ALA A 12 53.99 -19.40 19.00
CA ALA A 12 53.45 -18.69 17.84
C ALA A 12 52.35 -17.73 18.32
N VAL A 13 52.73 -16.49 18.66
CA VAL A 13 51.80 -15.37 18.81
C VAL A 13 51.30 -15.03 17.41
N SER A 14 50.17 -15.62 17.01
CA SER A 14 49.46 -15.20 15.81
C SER A 14 48.65 -13.95 16.16
N ALA A 15 49.14 -12.81 15.69
CA ALA A 15 48.43 -11.54 15.73
C ALA A 15 47.13 -11.65 14.91
N ALA A 16 46.02 -11.87 15.59
CA ALA A 16 44.70 -11.70 15.02
C ALA A 16 44.49 -10.20 14.74
N LEU A 17 44.71 -9.80 13.49
CA LEU A 17 44.29 -8.52 12.96
C LEU A 17 42.77 -8.42 13.11
N LEU A 18 42.35 -7.61 14.08
CA LEU A 18 40.99 -7.17 14.28
C LEU A 18 40.56 -6.37 13.05
N VAL A 19 39.96 -7.04 12.07
CA VAL A 19 39.14 -6.39 11.05
C VAL A 19 37.90 -5.85 11.76
N SER A 20 37.97 -4.60 12.24
CA SER A 20 36.79 -3.82 12.58
C SER A 20 36.04 -3.53 11.28
N SER A 21 35.22 -4.49 10.85
CA SER A 21 34.18 -4.21 9.89
C SER A 21 33.24 -3.19 10.55
N CYS A 22 33.33 -1.93 10.14
CA CYS A 22 32.28 -0.94 10.35
C CYS A 22 31.04 -1.38 9.57
N VAL A 23 30.37 -2.43 10.05
CA VAL A 23 28.95 -2.56 9.78
C VAL A 23 28.31 -1.50 10.66
N SER A 24 27.83 -0.42 10.04
CA SER A 24 26.96 0.53 10.72
C SER A 24 25.82 -0.28 11.33
N THR A 25 25.80 -0.42 12.65
CA THR A 25 24.74 -1.11 13.39
C THR A 25 23.53 -0.21 13.61
N ASP A 26 23.61 1.04 13.17
CA ASP A 26 22.53 2.00 13.37
C ASP A 26 21.36 1.63 12.45
N PRO A 27 20.14 1.48 13.01
CA PRO A 27 18.96 1.19 12.23
C PRO A 27 18.70 2.32 11.23
N ASP A 28 18.40 1.97 9.98
CA ASP A 28 18.05 2.93 8.94
C ASP A 28 16.67 3.54 9.24
N THR A 29 16.64 4.77 9.74
CA THR A 29 15.43 5.52 10.08
C THR A 29 14.92 6.37 8.91
N THR A 30 15.11 5.92 7.67
CA THR A 30 14.52 6.58 6.50
C THR A 30 13.02 6.31 6.42
N GLY A 31 12.21 7.37 6.34
CA GLY A 31 10.77 7.29 6.12
C GLY A 31 10.36 7.84 4.75
N TYR A 32 9.28 7.31 4.22
CA TYR A 32 8.65 7.69 2.96
C TYR A 32 7.19 8.05 3.25
N GLY A 33 6.67 9.11 2.65
CA GLY A 33 5.29 9.56 2.81
C GLY A 33 4.64 9.75 1.44
N ASP A 34 3.33 9.58 1.39
CA ASP A 34 2.52 9.75 0.18
C ASP A 34 1.16 10.36 0.58
N ALA A 35 0.75 11.42 -0.10
CA ALA A 35 -0.51 12.12 0.05
C ALA A 35 -1.29 12.11 -1.27
N TYR A 36 -2.41 11.39 -1.28
CA TYR A 36 -3.18 11.10 -2.48
C TYR A 36 -4.66 11.40 -2.31
N ILE A 37 -5.37 11.59 -3.43
CA ILE A 37 -6.82 11.77 -3.45
C ILE A 37 -7.51 10.41 -3.52
N LEU A 38 -8.59 10.24 -2.77
CA LEU A 38 -9.53 9.14 -2.89
C LEU A 38 -10.77 9.63 -3.63
N THR A 39 -11.25 8.90 -4.63
CA THR A 39 -12.55 9.14 -5.27
C THR A 39 -13.44 7.90 -5.19
N GLU A 40 -14.70 8.11 -4.80
CA GLU A 40 -15.71 7.04 -4.68
C GLU A 40 -17.08 7.59 -5.10
N ILE A 41 -17.96 6.71 -5.60
CA ILE A 41 -19.35 7.07 -5.90
C ILE A 41 -20.18 6.84 -4.64
N VAL A 42 -20.81 7.89 -4.12
CA VAL A 42 -21.74 7.84 -2.98
C VAL A 42 -23.05 8.45 -3.43
N ASP A 43 -24.13 7.68 -3.37
CA ASP A 43 -25.48 8.10 -3.80
C ASP A 43 -25.58 8.67 -5.24
N GLY A 44 -24.65 8.28 -6.11
CA GLY A 44 -24.59 8.72 -7.51
C GLY A 44 -23.61 9.86 -7.78
N ASP A 45 -23.13 10.53 -6.73
CA ASP A 45 -22.16 11.61 -6.84
C ASP A 45 -20.73 11.09 -6.64
N THR A 46 -19.77 11.68 -7.36
CA THR A 46 -18.35 11.40 -7.11
C THR A 46 -17.86 12.29 -6.00
N LEU A 47 -17.64 11.70 -4.83
CA LEU A 47 -17.06 12.39 -3.68
C LEU A 47 -15.56 12.10 -3.56
N LYS A 48 -14.87 12.98 -2.87
CA LYS A 48 -13.42 13.00 -2.73
C LYS A 48 -13.02 13.02 -1.25
N GLY A 49 -11.94 12.32 -0.95
CA GLY A 49 -11.28 12.31 0.34
C GLY A 49 -9.77 12.41 0.18
N LEU A 50 -9.07 12.63 1.28
CA LEU A 50 -7.62 12.58 1.38
C LEU A 50 -7.20 11.20 1.91
N GLY A 51 -6.17 10.62 1.31
CA GLY A 51 -5.42 9.50 1.83
C GLY A 51 -3.98 9.92 2.13
N LEU A 52 -3.43 9.41 3.23
CA LEU A 52 -2.07 9.63 3.67
C LEU A 52 -1.47 8.27 4.02
N HIS A 53 -0.26 8.02 3.54
CA HIS A 53 0.49 6.79 3.82
C HIS A 53 1.91 7.14 4.24
N ALA A 54 2.46 6.37 5.16
CA ALA A 54 3.85 6.46 5.57
C ALA A 54 4.46 5.07 5.72
N PHE A 55 5.64 4.87 5.13
CA PHE A 55 6.37 3.61 5.16
C PHE A 55 7.82 3.81 5.62
N SER A 56 8.38 2.81 6.31
CA SER A 56 9.82 2.70 6.58
C SER A 56 10.24 1.24 6.73
N TYR A 57 11.52 0.96 6.48
CA TYR A 57 12.12 -0.33 6.84
C TYR A 57 12.32 -0.49 8.36
N SER A 58 12.29 0.62 9.11
CA SER A 58 12.34 0.65 10.57
C SER A 58 10.97 0.93 11.17
N GLU A 59 10.75 0.51 12.41
CA GLU A 59 9.45 0.65 13.07
C GLU A 59 9.22 2.09 13.56
N PHE A 60 8.06 2.64 13.21
CA PHE A 60 7.51 3.85 13.80
C PHE A 60 6.83 3.56 15.14
N THR A 61 6.81 4.57 15.99
CA THR A 61 5.96 4.65 17.19
C THR A 61 4.79 5.61 16.99
N SER A 62 4.97 6.64 16.15
CA SER A 62 3.90 7.55 15.74
C SER A 62 4.26 8.26 14.45
N VAL A 63 3.25 8.60 13.65
CA VAL A 63 3.37 9.47 12.48
C VAL A 63 2.23 10.49 12.50
N ASN A 64 2.58 11.77 12.46
CA ASN A 64 1.62 12.88 12.37
C ASN A 64 1.88 13.66 11.08
N VAL A 65 0.83 14.08 10.40
CA VAL A 65 0.93 14.82 9.13
C VAL A 65 0.21 16.15 9.22
N GLU A 66 0.81 17.20 8.66
CA GLU A 66 0.24 18.54 8.58
C GLU A 66 0.43 19.11 7.18
N LEU A 67 -0.53 19.91 6.70
CA LEU A 67 -0.36 20.64 5.45
C LEU A 67 0.49 21.90 5.71
N SER A 68 1.61 22.03 5.01
CA SER A 68 2.55 23.13 5.15
C SER A 68 1.88 24.49 4.96
N GLY A 69 2.12 25.42 5.89
CA GLY A 69 1.56 26.78 5.85
C GLY A 69 0.07 26.88 6.20
N SER A 70 -0.60 25.77 6.51
CA SER A 70 -1.95 25.77 7.08
C SER A 70 -1.87 25.77 8.61
N GLN A 71 -2.81 26.45 9.28
CA GLN A 71 -2.93 26.34 10.74
C GLN A 71 -4.05 25.37 11.10
N GLY A 72 -3.73 24.35 11.90
CA GLY A 72 -4.69 23.71 12.80
C GLY A 72 -5.17 22.30 12.48
N GLN A 73 -4.83 21.72 11.32
CA GLN A 73 -5.18 20.32 11.03
C GLN A 73 -3.95 19.42 11.10
N THR A 74 -3.95 18.53 12.09
CA THR A 74 -2.97 17.44 12.22
C THR A 74 -3.69 16.11 11.99
N TYR A 75 -3.17 15.29 11.09
CA TYR A 75 -3.66 13.95 10.82
C TYR A 75 -2.80 12.94 11.57
N VAL A 76 -3.41 12.15 12.45
CA VAL A 76 -2.70 11.12 13.23
C VAL A 76 -2.88 9.78 12.50
N LEU A 77 -1.82 9.30 11.86
CA LEU A 77 -1.86 8.04 11.13
C LEU A 77 -1.86 6.87 12.12
N GLN A 78 -2.47 5.76 11.71
CA GLN A 78 -2.54 4.52 12.48
C GLN A 78 -1.79 3.39 11.76
N PRO A 79 -1.21 2.42 12.49
CA PRO A 79 -0.59 1.24 11.87
C PRO A 79 -1.56 0.52 10.95
N TYR A 80 -1.16 0.30 9.70
CA TYR A 80 -1.94 -0.47 8.73
C TYR A 80 -1.85 -1.96 9.08
N MET A 81 -3.00 -2.58 9.34
CA MET A 81 -3.09 -4.00 9.74
C MET A 81 -2.17 -4.38 10.92
N GLY A 82 -1.85 -3.42 11.80
CA GLY A 82 -0.96 -3.63 12.94
C GLY A 82 0.54 -3.64 12.60
N TYR A 83 0.95 -3.42 11.36
CA TYR A 83 2.35 -3.30 10.98
C TYR A 83 2.92 -1.95 11.42
N SER A 84 3.92 -1.94 12.30
CA SER A 84 4.52 -0.69 12.80
C SER A 84 5.46 0.01 11.81
N GLN A 85 5.65 -0.57 10.63
CA GLN A 85 6.41 -0.01 9.51
C GLN A 85 5.53 0.75 8.51
N ASP A 86 4.21 0.58 8.61
CA ASP A 86 3.23 1.02 7.62
C ASP A 86 2.09 1.73 8.35
N TYR A 87 1.92 3.02 8.08
CA TYR A 87 0.96 3.88 8.76
C TYR A 87 0.05 4.53 7.73
N VAL A 88 -1.25 4.54 8.00
CA VAL A 88 -2.26 5.12 7.11
C VAL A 88 -3.22 6.04 7.84
N TRP A 89 -3.72 7.02 7.10
CA TRP A 89 -4.91 7.78 7.46
C TRP A 89 -5.71 8.04 6.19
N THR A 90 -7.02 7.88 6.27
CA THR A 90 -7.93 8.22 5.17
C THR A 90 -9.08 9.01 5.74
N THR A 91 -9.58 9.97 4.96
CA THR A 91 -10.84 10.64 5.29
C THR A 91 -11.92 9.58 5.54
N PRO A 92 -12.71 9.68 6.62
CA PRO A 92 -13.88 8.84 6.82
C PRO A 92 -14.89 9.01 5.67
N LEU A 93 -15.54 7.94 5.22
CA LEU A 93 -16.44 8.00 4.05
C LEU A 93 -17.58 9.03 4.22
N ASN A 94 -18.10 9.18 5.44
CA ASN A 94 -19.13 10.16 5.78
C ASN A 94 -18.64 11.61 5.80
N GLU A 95 -17.34 11.84 5.64
CA GLU A 95 -16.70 13.16 5.53
C GLU A 95 -16.21 13.45 4.11
N TYR A 96 -16.43 12.53 3.15
CA TYR A 96 -16.12 12.79 1.76
C TYR A 96 -16.96 13.96 1.25
N SER A 97 -16.40 14.75 0.34
CA SER A 97 -17.07 15.93 -0.21
C SER A 97 -16.87 16.07 -1.70
N GLU A 98 -17.64 16.94 -2.36
CA GLU A 98 -17.40 17.27 -3.76
C GLU A 98 -16.13 18.11 -3.98
N THR A 99 -15.60 18.72 -2.91
CA THR A 99 -14.42 19.59 -2.95
C THR A 99 -13.15 18.73 -2.87
N LEU A 100 -12.13 19.10 -3.64
CA LEU A 100 -10.83 18.45 -3.56
C LEU A 100 -10.19 18.70 -2.19
N PRO A 101 -9.45 17.72 -1.65
CA PRO A 101 -8.50 17.98 -0.57
C PRO A 101 -7.58 19.14 -0.93
N ALA A 102 -7.13 19.87 0.09
CA ALA A 102 -6.21 20.99 -0.13
C ALA A 102 -4.89 20.47 -0.72
N ALA A 103 -4.54 20.97 -1.91
CA ALA A 103 -3.27 20.70 -2.55
C ALA A 103 -2.14 21.41 -1.82
N GLY A 104 -0.93 20.86 -1.88
CA GLY A 104 0.26 21.44 -1.25
C GLY A 104 1.18 20.39 -0.65
N ASP A 105 2.17 20.86 0.11
CA ASP A 105 3.19 20.00 0.69
C ASP A 105 2.70 19.48 2.05
N TYR A 106 2.47 18.17 2.14
CA TYR A 106 2.15 17.46 3.38
C TYR A 106 3.43 17.07 4.09
N VAL A 107 3.54 17.46 5.36
CA VAL A 107 4.71 17.31 6.22
C VAL A 107 4.48 16.17 7.19
N PHE A 108 5.22 15.08 7.00
CA PHE A 108 5.16 13.90 7.84
C PHE A 108 6.21 14.00 8.93
N ASN A 109 5.77 14.01 10.19
CA ASN A 109 6.62 14.00 11.37
C ASN A 109 6.52 12.63 12.04
N ALA A 110 7.57 11.83 11.88
CA ALA A 110 7.63 10.46 12.38
C ALA A 110 8.56 10.34 13.59
N THR A 111 8.15 9.56 14.59
CA THR A 111 9.01 9.13 15.70
C THR A 111 9.25 7.63 15.58
N PHE A 112 10.50 7.23 15.50
CA PHE A 112 10.91 5.83 15.39
C PHE A 112 11.02 5.15 16.76
N ARG A 113 11.03 3.81 16.78
CA ARG A 113 11.14 3.02 18.03
C ARG A 113 12.43 3.29 18.81
N ASN A 114 13.50 3.71 18.14
CA ASN A 114 14.75 4.13 18.79
C ASN A 114 14.68 5.55 19.40
N GLY A 115 13.54 6.24 19.27
CA GLY A 115 13.32 7.60 19.75
C GLY A 115 13.75 8.70 18.77
N GLU A 116 14.30 8.35 17.60
CA GLU A 116 14.68 9.32 16.59
C GLU A 116 13.44 9.95 15.94
N VAL A 117 13.52 11.24 15.65
CA VAL A 117 12.46 11.99 14.97
C VAL A 117 12.94 12.38 13.58
N LYS A 118 12.12 12.12 12.57
CA LYS A 118 12.38 12.51 11.18
C LYS A 118 11.20 13.26 10.60
N THR A 119 11.52 14.13 9.66
CA THR A 119 10.54 14.82 8.83
C THR A 119 10.78 14.48 7.38
N PHE A 120 9.71 14.11 6.68
CA PHE A 120 9.69 13.89 5.23
C PHE A 120 8.42 14.52 4.65
N TYR A 121 8.38 14.65 3.33
CA TYR A 121 7.39 15.48 2.63
C TYR A 121 6.85 14.74 1.44
N ASP A 122 5.59 15.03 1.14
CA ASP A 122 4.98 14.68 -0.14
C ASP A 122 4.08 15.80 -0.65
N LYS A 123 3.88 15.90 -1.97
CA LYS A 123 3.15 17.02 -2.57
C LYS A 123 1.88 16.55 -3.26
N LEU A 124 0.74 16.80 -2.63
CA LEU A 124 -0.54 16.54 -3.28
C LEU A 124 -0.87 17.58 -4.36
N TYR A 125 -1.11 17.13 -5.59
CA TYR A 125 -1.63 17.96 -6.67
C TYR A 125 -3.17 17.90 -6.77
N GLY A 126 -3.76 18.64 -7.71
CA GLY A 126 -5.22 18.71 -7.90
C GLY A 126 -5.79 17.79 -8.98
N THR A 127 -4.98 16.91 -9.60
CA THR A 127 -5.45 16.04 -10.69
C THR A 127 -6.09 14.78 -10.11
N VAL A 128 -7.20 14.33 -10.70
CA VAL A 128 -7.95 13.16 -10.22
C VAL A 128 -8.19 12.14 -11.32
N VAL A 129 -8.43 10.91 -10.88
CA VAL A 129 -9.05 9.84 -11.65
C VAL A 129 -10.45 9.58 -11.10
N TYR A 130 -11.41 9.30 -11.98
CA TYR A 130 -12.77 8.99 -11.56
C TYR A 130 -12.91 7.50 -11.19
N PRO A 131 -13.86 7.14 -10.32
CA PRO A 131 -14.20 5.74 -10.08
C PRO A 131 -14.51 4.99 -11.39
N PRO A 132 -13.95 3.80 -11.61
CA PRO A 132 -14.22 3.01 -12.82
C PRO A 132 -15.70 2.67 -13.00
N ALA A 133 -16.27 2.95 -14.16
CA ALA A 133 -17.65 2.54 -14.45
C ALA A 133 -17.70 1.04 -14.81
N ILE A 134 -18.03 0.20 -13.83
CA ILE A 134 -18.18 -1.26 -14.03
C ILE A 134 -19.45 -1.53 -14.85
N THR A 135 -19.27 -2.05 -16.06
CA THR A 135 -20.35 -2.40 -17.00
C THR A 135 -20.76 -3.86 -16.91
N LYS A 136 -19.88 -4.73 -16.39
CA LYS A 136 -20.15 -6.13 -16.10
C LYS A 136 -19.37 -6.59 -14.88
N CYS A 137 -20.03 -7.28 -13.96
CA CYS A 137 -19.39 -7.98 -12.84
C CYS A 137 -20.28 -9.14 -12.39
N GLU A 138 -19.97 -10.35 -12.80
CA GLU A 138 -20.78 -11.53 -12.48
C GLU A 138 -19.95 -12.82 -12.53
N MET A 139 -20.40 -13.84 -11.79
CA MET A 139 -19.88 -15.21 -11.95
C MET A 139 -20.47 -15.87 -13.21
N ASN A 140 -19.61 -16.30 -14.13
CA ASN A 140 -20.00 -17.15 -15.24
C ASN A 140 -20.18 -18.60 -14.76
N ALA A 141 -21.41 -19.12 -14.83
CA ALA A 141 -21.73 -20.46 -14.32
C ALA A 141 -21.05 -21.60 -15.10
N SER A 142 -20.72 -21.40 -16.37
CA SER A 142 -20.09 -22.42 -17.22
C SER A 142 -18.59 -22.50 -16.99
N THR A 143 -17.91 -21.35 -16.88
CA THR A 143 -16.45 -21.30 -16.71
C THR A 143 -16.01 -21.20 -15.25
N ARG A 144 -16.93 -20.85 -14.33
CA ARG A 144 -16.67 -20.61 -12.90
C ARG A 144 -15.65 -19.49 -12.69
N GLU A 145 -15.72 -18.46 -13.54
CA GLU A 145 -14.89 -17.27 -13.47
C GLU A 145 -15.76 -16.06 -13.10
N VAL A 146 -15.20 -15.15 -12.31
CA VAL A 146 -15.69 -13.78 -12.24
C VAL A 146 -15.34 -13.10 -13.56
N GLU A 147 -16.34 -12.56 -14.25
CA GLU A 147 -16.15 -11.72 -15.43
C GLU A 147 -16.37 -10.26 -15.07
N LEU A 148 -15.30 -9.45 -15.18
CA LEU A 148 -15.33 -8.02 -14.93
C LEU A 148 -15.08 -7.25 -16.24
N LYS A 149 -15.91 -6.25 -16.53
CA LYS A 149 -15.70 -5.26 -17.59
C LYS A 149 -16.00 -3.86 -17.09
N TRP A 150 -15.26 -2.88 -17.60
CA TRP A 150 -15.42 -1.48 -17.25
C TRP A 150 -15.13 -0.57 -18.45
N ASN A 151 -15.61 0.66 -18.37
CA ASN A 151 -15.20 1.69 -19.34
C ASN A 151 -13.80 2.18 -18.98
N LYS A 152 -12.94 2.42 -19.98
CA LYS A 152 -11.67 3.12 -19.75
C LYS A 152 -11.89 4.43 -19.01
N VAL A 153 -11.09 4.62 -17.97
CA VAL A 153 -11.08 5.83 -17.16
C VAL A 153 -10.04 6.79 -17.70
N SER A 154 -10.45 8.04 -17.95
CA SER A 154 -9.52 9.09 -18.36
C SER A 154 -8.48 9.33 -17.27
N ASN A 155 -7.23 9.54 -17.69
CA ASN A 155 -6.07 9.81 -16.83
C ASN A 155 -5.65 8.66 -15.90
N ALA A 156 -6.34 7.51 -15.89
CA ALA A 156 -5.80 6.35 -15.20
C ALA A 156 -4.47 5.94 -15.84
N ASP A 157 -3.47 5.63 -15.01
CA ASP A 157 -2.21 5.02 -15.43
C ASP A 157 -2.30 3.50 -15.35
N SER A 158 -3.04 3.00 -14.36
CA SER A 158 -3.17 1.57 -14.14
C SER A 158 -4.46 1.19 -13.42
N TYR A 159 -4.74 -0.11 -13.41
CA TYR A 159 -5.84 -0.72 -12.68
C TYR A 159 -5.36 -1.90 -11.83
N ASN A 160 -6.05 -2.14 -10.72
CA ASN A 160 -5.99 -3.42 -10.02
C ASN A 160 -7.40 -3.87 -9.60
N ILE A 161 -7.57 -5.17 -9.43
CA ILE A 161 -8.82 -5.80 -9.01
C ILE A 161 -8.58 -6.50 -7.68
N LYS A 162 -9.53 -6.36 -6.75
CA LYS A 162 -9.54 -7.09 -5.48
C LYS A 162 -10.85 -7.82 -5.29
N LEU A 163 -10.81 -8.94 -4.57
CA LEU A 163 -11.99 -9.60 -4.02
C LEU A 163 -11.93 -9.49 -2.49
N MET A 164 -13.05 -9.12 -1.87
CA MET A 164 -13.19 -9.04 -0.42
C MET A 164 -14.36 -9.90 0.06
N ASN A 165 -14.26 -10.44 1.27
CA ASN A 165 -15.40 -11.03 1.97
C ASN A 165 -16.35 -9.92 2.49
N ASP A 166 -17.42 -10.32 3.16
CA ASP A 166 -18.40 -9.44 3.81
C ASP A 166 -17.84 -8.69 5.02
N GLU A 167 -16.82 -9.24 5.68
CA GLU A 167 -16.06 -8.59 6.76
C GLU A 167 -15.10 -7.51 6.26
N GLY A 168 -14.84 -7.45 4.94
CA GLY A 168 -13.96 -6.48 4.30
C GLY A 168 -12.51 -6.95 4.15
N ASP A 169 -12.19 -8.19 4.54
CA ASP A 169 -10.89 -8.80 4.31
C ASP A 169 -10.65 -9.03 2.83
N ILE A 170 -9.45 -8.68 2.38
CA ILE A 170 -9.01 -8.93 1.01
C ILE A 170 -8.63 -10.40 0.86
N LEU A 171 -9.33 -11.11 -0.02
CA LEU A 171 -9.10 -12.51 -0.33
C LEU A 171 -8.19 -12.69 -1.56
N PHE A 172 -8.32 -11.79 -2.53
CA PHE A 172 -7.63 -11.85 -3.81
C PHE A 172 -7.19 -10.46 -4.24
N VAL A 173 -5.99 -10.36 -4.83
CA VAL A 173 -5.44 -9.15 -5.45
C VAL A 173 -4.84 -9.53 -6.79
N SER A 174 -5.35 -8.94 -7.88
CA SER A 174 -4.74 -9.11 -9.20
C SER A 174 -3.39 -8.40 -9.27
N LYS A 175 -2.56 -8.78 -10.23
CA LYS A 175 -1.47 -7.90 -10.67
C LYS A 175 -2.01 -6.54 -11.13
N VAL A 176 -1.12 -5.57 -11.25
CA VAL A 176 -1.42 -4.25 -11.83
C VAL A 176 -1.49 -4.37 -13.36
N TYR A 177 -2.52 -3.78 -13.95
CA TYR A 177 -2.76 -3.70 -15.39
C TYR A 177 -2.56 -2.27 -15.88
N ASN A 178 -2.09 -2.10 -17.11
CA ASN A 178 -1.98 -0.77 -17.71
C ASN A 178 -3.37 -0.16 -18.00
N ASN A 179 -3.39 1.13 -18.31
CA ASN A 179 -4.61 1.89 -18.60
C ASN A 179 -5.37 1.53 -19.89
N MET A 180 -4.90 0.54 -20.65
CA MET A 180 -5.58 0.04 -21.84
C MET A 180 -6.44 -1.20 -21.55
N THR A 181 -6.36 -1.75 -20.34
CA THR A 181 -7.17 -2.90 -19.93
C THR A 181 -8.58 -2.45 -19.53
N GLU A 182 -9.60 -3.08 -20.11
CA GLU A 182 -11.04 -2.79 -19.88
C GLU A 182 -11.82 -4.04 -19.44
N GLU A 183 -11.16 -5.20 -19.35
CA GLU A 183 -11.76 -6.43 -18.89
C GLU A 183 -10.77 -7.31 -18.12
N TYR A 184 -11.30 -8.09 -17.19
CA TYR A 184 -10.53 -9.06 -16.42
C TYR A 184 -11.39 -10.26 -16.04
N ARG A 185 -10.74 -11.42 -15.93
CA ARG A 185 -11.35 -12.68 -15.52
C ARG A 185 -10.46 -13.35 -14.49
N PHE A 186 -11.06 -13.89 -13.44
CA PHE A 186 -10.35 -14.68 -12.46
C PHE A 186 -11.22 -15.79 -11.87
N SER A 187 -10.57 -16.84 -11.39
CA SER A 187 -11.18 -17.98 -10.71
C SER A 187 -10.30 -18.39 -9.52
N LYS A 188 -10.67 -19.48 -8.84
CA LYS A 188 -9.83 -20.09 -7.79
C LYS A 188 -8.44 -20.52 -8.26
N ASN A 189 -8.25 -20.73 -9.56
CA ASN A 189 -6.98 -21.14 -10.16
C ASN A 189 -6.12 -19.96 -10.65
N THR A 190 -6.59 -18.73 -10.48
CA THR A 190 -5.87 -17.53 -10.88
C THR A 190 -4.89 -17.10 -9.79
N ASP A 191 -3.66 -16.74 -10.15
CA ASP A 191 -2.69 -16.19 -9.21
C ASP A 191 -3.19 -14.87 -8.60
N GLY A 192 -2.98 -14.69 -7.29
CA GLY A 192 -3.38 -13.47 -6.56
C GLY A 192 -4.15 -13.72 -5.26
N TRP A 193 -4.48 -14.97 -4.94
CA TRP A 193 -5.11 -15.32 -3.67
C TRP A 193 -4.15 -15.12 -2.49
N LEU A 194 -4.61 -14.41 -1.45
CA LEU A 194 -3.85 -14.11 -0.24
C LEU A 194 -3.97 -15.22 0.81
N SER A 195 -4.97 -16.08 0.68
CA SER A 195 -5.16 -17.25 1.52
C SER A 195 -5.67 -18.43 0.70
N ALA A 196 -5.55 -19.64 1.26
CA ALA A 196 -6.17 -20.85 0.70
C ALA A 196 -7.66 -20.99 1.07
N ALA A 197 -8.22 -20.04 1.84
CA ALA A 197 -9.63 -20.00 2.19
C ALA A 197 -10.39 -19.25 1.10
N TYR A 198 -10.95 -20.00 0.15
CA TYR A 198 -11.81 -19.47 -0.90
C TYR A 198 -13.23 -19.24 -0.36
N PRO A 199 -14.01 -18.29 -0.93
CA PRO A 199 -15.43 -18.18 -0.63
C PRO A 199 -16.16 -19.49 -0.94
N ALA A 200 -17.13 -19.85 -0.11
CA ALA A 200 -18.00 -20.98 -0.34
C ALA A 200 -19.06 -20.64 -1.41
N ASN A 201 -19.60 -21.68 -2.06
CA ASN A 201 -20.67 -21.50 -3.03
C ASN A 201 -21.91 -20.88 -2.35
N GLY A 202 -22.36 -19.73 -2.85
CA GLY A 202 -23.45 -18.95 -2.28
C GLY A 202 -23.00 -17.74 -1.47
N ASP A 203 -21.71 -17.61 -1.16
CA ASP A 203 -21.19 -16.48 -0.39
C ASP A 203 -21.36 -15.16 -1.16
N SER A 204 -21.68 -14.11 -0.44
CA SER A 204 -21.70 -12.74 -0.97
C SER A 204 -20.31 -12.14 -0.82
N VAL A 205 -19.71 -11.76 -1.95
CA VAL A 205 -18.35 -11.20 -1.98
C VAL A 205 -18.33 -9.90 -2.77
N VAL A 206 -17.38 -9.02 -2.47
CA VAL A 206 -17.25 -7.71 -3.11
C VAL A 206 -16.05 -7.69 -4.04
N VAL A 207 -16.29 -7.43 -5.32
CA VAL A 207 -15.25 -7.12 -6.31
C VAL A 207 -15.00 -5.62 -6.29
N GLU A 208 -13.79 -5.20 -5.93
CA GLU A 208 -13.33 -3.82 -6.02
C GLU A 208 -12.43 -3.67 -7.26
N LEU A 209 -12.80 -2.73 -8.14
CA LEU A 209 -11.97 -2.28 -9.25
C LEU A 209 -11.39 -0.91 -8.88
N VAL A 210 -10.07 -0.82 -8.93
CA VAL A 210 -9.32 0.37 -8.56
C VAL A 210 -8.61 0.94 -9.79
N ALA A 211 -8.81 2.23 -10.06
CA ALA A 211 -7.98 3.00 -10.98
C ALA A 211 -6.97 3.82 -10.20
N TYR A 212 -5.73 3.82 -10.67
CA TYR A 212 -4.64 4.60 -10.10
C TYR A 212 -4.17 5.65 -11.09
N LEU A 213 -3.97 6.87 -10.58
CA LEU A 213 -3.26 7.95 -11.23
C LEU A 213 -2.02 8.23 -10.39
N LEU A 214 -0.85 8.24 -11.04
CA LEU A 214 0.42 8.57 -10.43
C LEU A 214 0.67 10.08 -10.47
N GLU A 215 1.58 10.53 -9.63
CA GLU A 215 2.06 11.90 -9.68
C GLU A 215 2.69 12.26 -11.05
N PRO A 216 2.64 13.54 -11.46
CA PRO A 216 3.32 14.00 -12.66
C PRO A 216 4.84 13.79 -12.57
N ALA A 217 5.36 12.70 -13.16
CA ALA A 217 6.78 12.37 -13.37
C ALA A 217 7.82 13.13 -12.51
N THR A 218 7.82 12.86 -11.20
CA THR A 218 8.77 13.40 -10.21
C THR A 218 9.68 12.28 -9.65
N MET A 219 10.30 11.47 -10.51
CA MET A 219 11.26 10.40 -10.15
C MET A 219 10.75 9.26 -9.23
N SER A 220 9.62 9.41 -8.54
CA SER A 220 8.91 8.40 -7.76
C SER A 220 7.57 8.07 -8.42
N ASN A 221 7.10 6.84 -8.26
CA ASN A 221 5.77 6.40 -8.73
C ASN A 221 4.76 6.59 -7.60
N ASP A 222 4.73 7.79 -7.01
CA ASP A 222 3.85 8.10 -5.89
C ASP A 222 2.42 8.28 -6.39
N LEU A 223 1.46 8.06 -5.50
CA LEU A 223 0.05 8.09 -5.85
C LEU A 223 -0.46 9.52 -5.87
N GLN A 224 -1.07 9.92 -6.97
CA GLN A 224 -1.80 11.19 -7.02
C GLN A 224 -3.27 11.00 -6.67
N CYS A 225 -3.89 9.94 -7.20
CA CYS A 225 -5.31 9.68 -6.98
C CYS A 225 -5.66 8.20 -7.15
N ILE A 226 -6.59 7.72 -6.33
CA ILE A 226 -7.19 6.39 -6.38
C ILE A 226 -8.70 6.53 -6.59
N GLY A 227 -9.23 5.95 -7.67
CA GLY A 227 -10.67 5.86 -7.91
C GLY A 227 -11.18 4.44 -7.70
N LYS A 228 -12.21 4.26 -6.86
CA LYS A 228 -12.70 2.94 -6.46
C LYS A 228 -14.14 2.72 -6.87
N SER A 229 -14.40 1.54 -7.44
CA SER A 229 -15.75 1.05 -7.70
C SER A 229 -15.92 -0.36 -7.17
N LYS A 230 -17.06 -0.64 -6.55
CA LYS A 230 -17.37 -1.92 -5.93
C LYS A 230 -18.63 -2.54 -6.54
N LYS A 231 -18.62 -3.86 -6.70
CA LYS A 231 -19.80 -4.65 -7.03
C LYS A 231 -19.85 -5.91 -6.19
N THR A 232 -21.00 -6.15 -5.56
CA THR A 232 -21.28 -7.39 -4.86
C THR A 232 -21.72 -8.46 -5.86
N ILE A 233 -21.16 -9.66 -5.75
CA ILE A 233 -21.55 -10.85 -6.50
C ILE A 233 -21.81 -12.01 -5.55
N VAL A 234 -22.54 -13.01 -6.02
CA VAL A 234 -22.68 -14.30 -5.33
C VAL A 234 -21.63 -15.25 -5.91
N TRP A 235 -20.75 -15.76 -5.06
CA TRP A 235 -19.72 -16.71 -5.44
C TRP A 235 -20.33 -18.05 -5.85
N LYS A 236 -19.80 -18.64 -6.93
CA LYS A 236 -20.24 -19.92 -7.48
C LYS A 236 -19.02 -20.78 -7.84
N ASP A 237 -18.79 -21.85 -7.09
CA ASP A 237 -17.70 -22.81 -7.34
C ASP A 237 -18.11 -24.02 -8.19
#